data_AF-A0A956ZQB3-F1
#
_entry.id   AF-A0A956ZQB3-F1
#
_cell.length_a   1.000
_cell.length_b   1.000
_cell.length_c   1.000
_cell.angle_alpha   90.00
_cell.angle_beta   90.00
_cell.angle_gamma   90.00
#
_symmetry.space_group_name_H-M   'P 1'
#
loop_
_entity.id
_entity.type
_entity.pdbx_description
1 polymer ?
#
loop_
_entity_poly.entity_id
_entity_poly.type
_entity_poly.pdbx_seq_one_letter_code
_entity_poly.pdbx_strand_id
1 'polypeptide(L)'
;MLTPRVTLPLIVLLIVGLVGTSAALALRDDGPRYVVQSCSTTNDPGCKLRQPIHEHADFALFIDGQQYDFNQPAMVSEEGEGANDVHPYLHIHPPRYTVVHVHLSASTWEEFFGSLGFALKDATISGVDRESACLTMPEGVKHCAGEGGKRLRFFRNGVEVDGIAANEIQDMERILITYGNESDDEVQQQLTAVTDQACIPGGWCLDRAVPGEVEACSGQGTCAK
;
A
#
# COMPACT_ATOMS: atom_id res chain seq x y z
N MET A 1 58.81 1.73 47.59
CA MET A 1 59.50 0.71 46.77
C MET A 1 58.77 -0.61 46.95
N LEU A 2 58.19 -1.15 45.87
CA LEU A 2 58.01 -2.57 45.52
C LEU A 2 56.96 -2.64 44.39
N THR A 3 57.46 -2.83 43.18
CA THR A 3 56.77 -3.33 41.98
C THR A 3 56.98 -4.86 41.90
N PRO A 4 56.62 -5.58 40.82
CA PRO A 4 55.32 -5.80 40.14
C PRO A 4 55.05 -7.32 39.83
N ARG A 5 54.05 -7.61 38.95
CA ARG A 5 53.81 -8.83 38.11
C ARG A 5 52.94 -9.97 38.75
N VAL A 6 52.02 -10.70 38.09
CA VAL A 6 51.63 -10.91 36.67
C VAL A 6 50.33 -11.79 36.59
N THR A 7 49.43 -11.49 35.62
CA THR A 7 48.43 -12.27 34.80
C THR A 7 47.43 -13.34 35.32
N LEU A 8 46.15 -13.14 34.92
CA LEU A 8 45.02 -14.00 34.39
C LEU A 8 45.06 -15.56 34.43
N PRO A 9 43.94 -16.30 34.14
CA PRO A 9 42.48 -16.08 34.29
C PRO A 9 41.75 -17.32 34.93
N LEU A 10 40.44 -17.24 35.23
CA LEU A 10 39.63 -18.47 35.40
C LEU A 10 38.22 -18.29 34.82
N ILE A 11 38.04 -18.88 33.65
CA ILE A 11 36.77 -19.24 33.04
C ILE A 11 36.21 -20.40 33.85
N VAL A 12 35.02 -20.25 34.42
CA VAL A 12 34.21 -21.40 34.86
C VAL A 12 32.83 -21.26 34.22
N LEU A 13 32.63 -22.07 33.18
CA LEU A 13 31.34 -22.36 32.59
C LEU A 13 30.68 -23.45 33.45
N LEU A 14 29.45 -23.23 33.93
CA LEU A 14 28.59 -24.33 34.37
C LEU A 14 27.13 -23.99 34.09
N ILE A 15 26.62 -24.68 33.07
CA ILE A 15 25.24 -24.76 32.61
C ILE A 15 24.48 -25.73 33.52
N VAL A 16 23.14 -25.60 33.54
CA VAL A 16 22.06 -26.50 34.05
C VAL A 16 21.29 -25.79 35.19
N GLY A 17 19.98 -25.55 35.18
CA GLY A 17 18.87 -25.85 34.29
C GLY A 17 17.54 -25.47 34.99
N LEU A 18 16.67 -24.71 34.31
CA LEU A 18 15.19 -24.61 34.34
C LEU A 18 14.37 -25.03 35.60
N VAL A 19 13.51 -24.14 36.13
CA VAL A 19 12.02 -24.06 35.95
C VAL A 19 11.32 -23.19 37.04
N GLY A 20 10.45 -22.25 36.61
CA GLY A 20 9.23 -21.74 37.29
C GLY A 20 9.38 -20.47 38.16
N THR A 21 8.58 -19.40 38.05
CA THR A 21 7.32 -19.13 37.32
C THR A 21 7.03 -17.61 37.27
N SER A 22 6.61 -17.14 36.09
CA SER A 22 5.56 -16.14 35.76
C SER A 22 5.49 -14.76 36.46
N ALA A 23 5.50 -13.67 35.67
CA ALA A 23 4.28 -13.02 35.17
C ALA A 23 4.56 -11.68 34.42
N ALA A 24 3.70 -11.39 33.43
CA ALA A 24 3.52 -10.15 32.65
C ALA A 24 4.59 -9.86 31.57
N LEU A 25 4.28 -9.60 30.30
CA LEU A 25 3.02 -9.25 29.65
C LEU A 25 3.14 -9.70 28.18
N ALA A 26 2.51 -10.81 27.80
CA ALA A 26 2.36 -11.16 26.39
C ALA A 26 1.12 -10.44 25.86
N LEU A 27 1.30 -9.24 25.28
CA LEU A 27 0.38 -8.77 24.26
C LEU A 27 0.66 -9.63 23.04
N ARG A 28 0.04 -10.81 23.00
CA ARG A 28 -0.03 -11.60 21.79
C ARG A 28 -1.20 -11.03 21.00
N ASP A 29 -0.87 -10.07 20.14
CA ASP A 29 -1.77 -9.66 19.08
C ASP A 29 -1.86 -10.85 18.12
N ASP A 30 -2.84 -11.73 18.35
CA ASP A 30 -3.27 -12.71 17.34
C ASP A 30 -4.10 -11.94 16.31
N GLY A 31 -3.43 -11.05 15.55
CA GLY A 31 -4.01 -10.42 14.37
C GLY A 31 -4.58 -11.49 13.42
N PRO A 32 -5.51 -11.13 12.52
CA PRO A 32 -6.23 -12.08 11.72
C PRO A 32 -5.27 -13.05 11.02
N ARG A 33 -5.42 -14.34 11.35
CA ARG A 33 -4.69 -15.41 10.65
C ARG A 33 -5.29 -15.53 9.26
N TYR A 34 -4.65 -14.92 8.28
CA TYR A 34 -4.93 -15.16 6.87
C TYR A 34 -4.77 -16.67 6.61
N VAL A 35 -5.90 -17.37 6.48
CA VAL A 35 -5.90 -18.78 6.08
C VAL A 35 -5.55 -18.80 4.61
N VAL A 36 -4.26 -18.93 4.30
CA VAL A 36 -3.81 -19.20 2.94
C VAL A 36 -4.33 -20.59 2.59
N GLN A 37 -5.38 -20.66 1.77
CA GLN A 37 -5.83 -21.92 1.21
C GLN A 37 -4.76 -22.40 0.23
N SER A 38 -3.93 -23.35 0.66
CA SER A 38 -2.91 -23.95 -0.20
C SER A 38 -3.59 -24.77 -1.29
N CYS A 39 -3.59 -24.27 -2.52
CA CYS A 39 -4.07 -25.02 -3.66
C CYS A 39 -2.99 -26.00 -4.15
N SER A 40 -3.39 -27.24 -4.43
CA SER A 40 -2.48 -28.25 -4.99
C SER A 40 -2.25 -28.06 -6.50
N THR A 41 -3.28 -27.56 -7.21
CA THR A 41 -3.23 -27.24 -8.64
C THR A 41 -4.13 -26.03 -8.97
N THR A 42 -3.87 -25.35 -10.09
CA THR A 42 -4.57 -24.12 -10.52
C THR A 42 -6.02 -24.35 -10.99
N ASN A 43 -6.52 -25.59 -11.00
CA ASN A 43 -7.84 -25.96 -11.54
C ASN A 43 -8.73 -26.71 -10.53
N ASP A 44 -8.37 -26.76 -9.24
CA ASP A 44 -9.23 -27.35 -8.23
C ASP A 44 -10.53 -26.51 -8.08
N PRO A 45 -11.73 -27.13 -8.13
CA PRO A 45 -12.98 -26.40 -7.95
C PRO A 45 -13.00 -25.65 -6.61
N GLY A 46 -13.14 -24.31 -6.66
CA GLY A 46 -13.07 -23.45 -5.48
C GLY A 46 -11.68 -22.88 -5.16
N CYS A 47 -10.64 -23.28 -5.89
CA CYS A 47 -9.34 -22.63 -5.85
C CYS A 47 -9.28 -21.49 -6.87
N LYS A 48 -9.44 -20.26 -6.41
CA LYS A 48 -9.12 -19.07 -7.21
C LYS A 48 -7.69 -18.62 -6.90
N LEU A 49 -6.91 -18.27 -7.91
CA LEU A 49 -5.54 -17.76 -7.73
C LEU A 49 -5.49 -16.50 -6.87
N ARG A 50 -6.54 -15.67 -6.96
CA ARG A 50 -6.73 -14.45 -6.16
C ARG A 50 -7.93 -14.64 -5.23
N GLN A 51 -7.79 -14.22 -3.98
CA GLN A 51 -8.78 -14.36 -2.93
C GLN A 51 -9.57 -13.06 -2.75
N PRO A 52 -10.86 -13.13 -2.38
CA PRO A 52 -11.58 -11.96 -1.90
C PRO A 52 -10.94 -11.40 -0.63
N ILE A 53 -10.66 -10.10 -0.64
CA ILE A 53 -10.12 -9.35 0.50
C ILE A 53 -10.92 -8.06 0.67
N HIS A 54 -10.57 -7.25 1.65
CA HIS A 54 -11.03 -5.87 1.74
C HIS A 54 -9.93 -5.06 2.43
N GLU A 55 -9.16 -4.34 1.63
CA GLU A 55 -8.03 -3.54 2.07
C GLU A 55 -8.14 -2.12 1.52
N HIS A 56 -7.51 -1.17 2.20
CA HIS A 56 -7.59 0.24 1.88
C HIS A 56 -6.18 0.82 1.77
N ALA A 57 -5.90 1.64 0.75
CA ALA A 57 -4.61 2.32 0.62
C ALA A 57 -4.78 3.78 0.19
N ASP A 58 -3.93 4.66 0.71
CA ASP A 58 -3.94 6.07 0.35
C ASP A 58 -3.01 6.32 -0.85
N PHE A 59 -3.40 7.23 -1.75
CA PHE A 59 -2.56 7.62 -2.87
C PHE A 59 -2.74 9.09 -3.26
N ALA A 60 -1.72 9.65 -3.90
CA ALA A 60 -1.82 10.92 -4.60
C ALA A 60 -1.04 10.90 -5.91
N LEU A 61 -1.54 11.64 -6.89
CA LEU A 61 -0.89 11.89 -8.17
C LEU A 61 -0.69 13.40 -8.33
N PHE A 62 0.53 13.81 -8.68
CA PHE A 62 0.86 15.18 -9.03
C PHE A 62 1.43 15.26 -10.45
N ILE A 63 0.96 16.25 -11.22
CA ILE A 63 1.49 16.59 -12.55
C ILE A 63 1.86 18.07 -12.53
N ASP A 64 3.15 18.38 -12.76
CA ASP A 64 3.70 19.73 -12.78
C ASP A 64 3.27 20.57 -11.56
N GLY A 65 3.42 19.98 -10.37
CA GLY A 65 3.11 20.61 -9.08
C GLY A 65 1.63 20.59 -8.69
N GLN A 66 0.73 20.18 -9.59
CA GLN A 66 -0.71 20.18 -9.35
C GLN A 66 -1.20 18.77 -8.99
N GLN A 67 -1.90 18.65 -7.85
CA GLN A 67 -2.56 17.40 -7.47
C GLN A 67 -3.68 17.08 -8.46
N TYR A 68 -3.72 15.84 -8.93
CA TYR A 68 -4.80 15.33 -9.76
C TYR A 68 -6.07 15.14 -8.93
N ASP A 69 -7.19 15.65 -9.42
CA ASP A 69 -8.49 15.52 -8.76
C ASP A 69 -9.18 14.24 -9.22
N PHE A 70 -9.29 13.25 -8.32
CA PHE A 70 -9.97 11.99 -8.58
C PHE A 70 -11.48 12.05 -8.32
N ASN A 71 -12.03 13.18 -7.83
CA ASN A 71 -13.46 13.37 -7.64
C ASN A 71 -14.18 13.66 -8.98
N GLN A 72 -14.08 12.73 -9.91
CA GLN A 72 -14.67 12.82 -11.24
C GLN A 72 -15.68 11.69 -11.43
N PRO A 73 -16.82 11.93 -12.11
CA PRO A 73 -17.84 10.91 -12.34
C PRO A 73 -17.32 9.64 -13.04
N ALA A 74 -16.24 9.73 -13.81
CA ALA A 74 -15.64 8.58 -14.50
C ALA A 74 -14.72 7.73 -13.60
N MET A 75 -14.41 8.19 -12.38
CA MET A 75 -13.42 7.57 -11.49
C MET A 75 -14.02 7.11 -10.16
N VAL A 76 -15.18 7.65 -9.79
CA VAL A 76 -15.81 7.46 -8.49
C VAL A 76 -16.95 6.46 -8.61
N SER A 77 -16.86 5.36 -7.87
CA SER A 77 -17.95 4.41 -7.69
C SER A 77 -19.02 4.97 -6.75
N GLU A 78 -20.24 4.48 -6.93
CA GLU A 78 -21.32 4.67 -5.97
C GLU A 78 -21.23 3.62 -4.85
N GLU A 79 -21.75 3.92 -3.67
CA GLU A 79 -21.94 2.93 -2.60
C GLU A 79 -23.43 2.60 -2.43
N GLY A 80 -23.73 1.35 -2.06
CA GLY A 80 -25.08 0.89 -1.70
C GLY A 80 -25.67 -0.17 -2.63
N GLU A 81 -26.87 -0.67 -2.27
CA GLU A 81 -27.56 -1.67 -3.09
C GLU A 81 -27.90 -1.11 -4.48
N GLY A 82 -27.40 -1.77 -5.53
CA GLY A 82 -27.60 -1.34 -6.93
C GLY A 82 -26.58 -0.31 -7.43
N ALA A 83 -25.53 -0.03 -6.65
CA ALA A 83 -24.44 0.85 -7.04
C ALA A 83 -23.68 0.34 -8.28
N ASN A 84 -23.24 1.29 -9.11
CA ASN A 84 -22.39 1.01 -10.25
C ASN A 84 -20.93 1.28 -9.90
N ASP A 85 -20.17 0.22 -9.65
CA ASP A 85 -18.73 0.33 -9.50
C ASP A 85 -18.08 0.68 -10.84
N VAL A 86 -17.16 1.65 -10.84
CA VAL A 86 -16.27 1.88 -11.99
C VAL A 86 -15.48 0.61 -12.30
N HIS A 87 -15.03 -0.07 -11.26
CA HIS A 87 -14.46 -1.40 -11.37
C HIS A 87 -14.82 -2.24 -10.12
N PRO A 88 -15.44 -3.43 -10.29
CA PRO A 88 -15.70 -4.32 -9.17
C PRO A 88 -14.34 -4.74 -8.64
N TYR A 89 -14.00 -4.75 -7.36
CA TYR A 89 -12.64 -5.06 -6.85
C TYR A 89 -11.66 -3.91 -6.67
N LEU A 90 -11.66 -2.86 -7.50
CA LEU A 90 -10.65 -1.78 -7.38
C LEU A 90 -11.29 -0.44 -7.65
N HIS A 91 -11.58 0.33 -6.62
CA HIS A 91 -12.29 1.59 -6.82
C HIS A 91 -12.07 2.58 -5.69
N ILE A 92 -12.53 3.79 -5.93
CA ILE A 92 -12.63 4.86 -4.94
C ILE A 92 -14.11 5.26 -4.86
N HIS A 93 -14.56 5.76 -3.72
CA HIS A 93 -15.90 6.31 -3.57
C HIS A 93 -15.90 7.47 -2.58
N PRO A 94 -16.96 8.30 -2.56
CA PRO A 94 -17.09 9.32 -1.53
C PRO A 94 -17.09 8.67 -0.14
N PRO A 95 -16.60 9.39 0.88
CA PRO A 95 -16.07 10.75 0.83
C PRO A 95 -14.55 10.81 0.58
N ARG A 96 -13.90 9.73 0.14
CA ARG A 96 -12.43 9.60 0.07
C ARG A 96 -11.93 9.21 -1.32
N TYR A 97 -11.74 10.23 -2.15
CA TYR A 97 -11.32 10.06 -3.54
C TYR A 97 -9.85 9.66 -3.73
N THR A 98 -9.08 9.63 -2.63
CA THR A 98 -7.67 9.25 -2.60
C THR A 98 -7.42 8.00 -1.75
N VAL A 99 -8.48 7.24 -1.43
CA VAL A 99 -8.39 5.93 -0.77
C VAL A 99 -8.93 4.87 -1.71
N VAL A 100 -8.04 4.00 -2.20
CA VAL A 100 -8.44 2.84 -3.01
C VAL A 100 -8.97 1.73 -2.13
N HIS A 101 -10.08 1.14 -2.55
CA HIS A 101 -10.72 -0.04 -1.98
C HIS A 101 -10.32 -1.25 -2.81
N VAL A 102 -9.73 -2.24 -2.17
CA VAL A 102 -9.18 -3.44 -2.81
C VAL A 102 -9.96 -4.66 -2.34
N HIS A 103 -10.71 -5.30 -3.24
CA HIS A 103 -11.48 -6.51 -2.92
C HIS A 103 -10.95 -7.80 -3.55
N LEU A 104 -9.73 -7.78 -4.09
CA LEU A 104 -9.12 -8.95 -4.72
C LEU A 104 -7.62 -8.98 -4.41
N SER A 105 -7.12 -10.09 -3.87
CA SER A 105 -5.70 -10.21 -3.49
C SER A 105 -4.78 -10.14 -4.71
N ALA A 106 -3.52 -9.76 -4.53
CA ALA A 106 -2.56 -9.55 -5.61
C ALA A 106 -3.02 -8.53 -6.68
N SER A 107 -3.93 -7.62 -6.32
CA SER A 107 -4.24 -6.45 -7.15
C SER A 107 -3.04 -5.52 -7.18
N THR A 108 -2.72 -4.97 -8.35
CA THR A 108 -1.56 -4.08 -8.49
C THR A 108 -1.98 -2.64 -8.72
N TRP A 109 -1.04 -1.72 -8.51
CA TRP A 109 -1.24 -0.32 -8.85
C TRP A 109 -1.48 -0.11 -10.35
N GLU A 110 -0.84 -0.88 -11.24
CA GLU A 110 -1.14 -0.88 -12.67
C GLU A 110 -2.61 -1.23 -12.93
N GLU A 111 -3.14 -2.29 -12.28
CA GLU A 111 -4.53 -2.72 -12.45
C GLU A 111 -5.49 -1.62 -11.97
N PHE A 112 -5.21 -1.00 -10.82
CA PHE A 112 -6.02 0.10 -10.30
C PHE A 112 -6.02 1.32 -11.24
N PHE A 113 -4.84 1.84 -11.62
CA PHE A 113 -4.76 2.97 -12.55
C PHE A 113 -5.38 2.63 -13.91
N GLY A 114 -5.18 1.40 -14.40
CA GLY A 114 -5.81 0.86 -15.59
C GLY A 114 -7.33 0.88 -15.54
N SER A 115 -7.91 0.54 -14.39
CA SER A 115 -9.36 0.57 -14.17
C SER A 115 -9.97 1.98 -14.29
N LEU A 116 -9.17 3.01 -14.02
CA LEU A 116 -9.52 4.42 -14.15
C LEU A 116 -9.17 5.02 -15.52
N GLY A 117 -8.69 4.20 -16.47
CA GLY A 117 -8.31 4.61 -17.83
C GLY A 117 -6.89 5.14 -17.98
N PHE A 118 -6.07 5.12 -16.92
CA PHE A 118 -4.65 5.46 -17.02
C PHE A 118 -3.85 4.27 -17.55
N ALA A 119 -2.62 4.52 -17.99
CA ALA A 119 -1.63 3.46 -18.16
C ALA A 119 -0.35 3.85 -17.42
N LEU A 120 0.05 3.04 -16.44
CA LEU A 120 1.27 3.24 -15.67
C LEU A 120 2.30 2.16 -16.01
N LYS A 121 3.48 2.58 -16.43
CA LYS A 121 4.63 1.69 -16.67
C LYS A 121 5.85 2.26 -16.00
N ASP A 122 6.56 1.44 -15.24
CA ASP A 122 7.78 1.83 -14.53
C ASP A 122 8.72 0.63 -14.38
N ALA A 123 9.81 0.80 -13.63
CA ALA A 123 10.85 -0.21 -13.47
C ALA A 123 10.39 -1.54 -12.84
N THR A 124 9.18 -1.61 -12.29
CA THR A 124 8.59 -2.87 -11.81
C THR A 124 8.02 -3.73 -12.95
N ILE A 125 7.82 -3.14 -14.14
CA ILE A 125 7.38 -3.84 -15.35
C ILE A 125 8.61 -4.33 -16.12
N SER A 126 8.64 -5.63 -16.43
CA SER A 126 9.74 -6.25 -17.17
C SER A 126 10.03 -5.52 -18.49
N GLY A 127 11.27 -5.07 -18.67
CA GLY A 127 11.72 -4.38 -19.88
C GLY A 127 11.43 -2.88 -19.89
N VAL A 128 11.01 -2.30 -18.76
CA VAL A 128 10.92 -0.86 -18.55
C VAL A 128 12.02 -0.47 -17.57
N ASP A 129 12.75 0.58 -17.90
CA ASP A 129 13.78 1.17 -17.04
C ASP A 129 13.23 2.43 -16.39
N ARG A 130 13.86 2.91 -15.31
CA ARG A 130 13.43 4.14 -14.62
C ARG A 130 13.32 5.35 -15.56
N GLU A 131 14.24 5.46 -16.51
CA GLU A 131 14.27 6.55 -17.50
C GLU A 131 13.25 6.38 -18.64
N SER A 132 12.60 5.22 -18.75
CA SER A 132 11.52 4.96 -19.71
C SER A 132 10.16 4.76 -19.04
N ALA A 133 10.07 4.98 -17.72
CA ALA A 133 8.83 5.01 -16.99
C ALA A 133 7.88 6.07 -17.57
N CYS A 134 6.60 5.77 -17.66
CA CYS A 134 5.63 6.67 -18.23
C CYS A 134 4.23 6.46 -17.64
N LEU A 135 3.56 7.58 -17.37
CA LEU A 135 2.15 7.64 -17.03
C LEU A 135 1.39 8.18 -18.24
N THR A 136 0.35 7.47 -18.67
CA THR A 136 -0.61 7.95 -19.67
C THR A 136 -1.92 8.26 -18.98
N MET A 137 -2.42 9.47 -19.16
CA MET A 137 -3.69 9.95 -18.62
C MET A 137 -4.88 9.34 -19.39
N PRO A 138 -6.11 9.35 -18.84
CA PRO A 138 -7.31 8.82 -19.52
C PRO A 138 -7.57 9.45 -20.89
N GLU A 139 -7.24 10.72 -21.06
CA GLU A 139 -7.34 11.46 -22.32
C GLU A 139 -6.21 11.14 -23.33
N GLY A 140 -5.25 10.31 -22.94
CA GLY A 140 -4.13 9.85 -23.78
C GLY A 140 -2.86 10.71 -23.72
N VAL A 141 -2.85 11.78 -22.92
CA VAL A 141 -1.65 12.59 -22.67
C VAL A 141 -0.62 11.74 -21.93
N LYS A 142 0.65 11.83 -22.34
CA LYS A 142 1.75 11.06 -21.76
C LYS A 142 2.68 11.94 -20.94
N HIS A 143 3.13 11.37 -19.83
CA HIS A 143 4.06 11.94 -18.89
C HIS A 143 5.18 10.93 -18.68
N CYS A 144 6.13 10.91 -19.63
CA CYS A 144 7.25 9.98 -19.60
C CYS A 144 8.49 10.62 -18.97
N ALA A 145 9.23 9.84 -18.19
CA ALA A 145 10.51 10.25 -17.63
C ALA A 145 11.48 10.73 -18.73
N GLY A 146 12.27 11.76 -18.43
CA GLY A 146 13.27 12.33 -19.35
C GLY A 146 12.70 13.30 -20.39
N GLU A 147 11.38 13.39 -20.56
CA GLU A 147 10.78 14.37 -21.47
C GLU A 147 10.91 15.80 -20.89
N GLY A 148 11.65 16.66 -21.59
CA GLY A 148 11.82 18.06 -21.19
C GLY A 148 12.56 18.25 -19.85
N GLY A 149 13.36 17.26 -19.44
CA GLY A 149 14.05 17.25 -18.14
C GLY A 149 13.17 16.83 -16.96
N LYS A 150 11.89 16.53 -17.19
CA LYS A 150 10.94 16.11 -16.16
C LYS A 150 11.20 14.68 -15.73
N ARG A 151 10.88 14.40 -14.47
CA ARG A 151 11.04 13.09 -13.83
C ARG A 151 9.68 12.56 -13.45
N LEU A 152 9.45 11.28 -13.70
CA LEU A 152 8.37 10.52 -13.05
C LEU A 152 8.97 9.84 -11.82
N ARG A 153 8.48 10.19 -10.63
CA ARG A 153 9.00 9.69 -9.34
C ARG A 153 7.88 9.01 -8.57
N PHE A 154 8.27 8.01 -7.80
CA PHE A 154 7.37 7.18 -7.01
C PHE A 154 7.85 7.17 -5.58
N PHE A 155 6.93 7.30 -4.62
CA PHE A 155 7.23 7.16 -3.21
C PHE A 155 6.27 6.19 -2.59
N ARG A 156 6.82 5.25 -1.83
CA ARG A 156 6.08 4.27 -1.06
C ARG A 156 6.35 4.53 0.41
N ASN A 157 5.31 4.86 1.17
CA ASN A 157 5.39 5.21 2.58
C ASN A 157 6.43 6.31 2.86
N GLY A 158 6.52 7.31 1.95
CA GLY A 158 7.45 8.43 2.04
C GLY A 158 8.88 8.15 1.56
N VAL A 159 9.19 6.93 1.13
CA VAL A 159 10.51 6.55 0.61
C VAL A 159 10.46 6.48 -0.92
N GLU A 160 11.40 7.14 -1.59
CA GLU A 160 11.51 7.08 -3.05
C GLU A 160 11.85 5.65 -3.52
N VAL A 161 11.11 5.16 -4.52
CA VAL A 161 11.30 3.86 -5.15
C VAL A 161 11.39 4.02 -6.67
N ASP A 162 11.86 2.98 -7.37
CA ASP A 162 12.02 3.02 -8.84
C ASP A 162 10.71 2.83 -9.62
N GLY A 163 9.67 2.36 -8.94
CA GLY A 163 8.37 2.06 -9.54
C GLY A 163 7.44 1.39 -8.54
N ILE A 164 6.16 1.33 -8.89
CA ILE A 164 5.08 0.73 -8.09
C ILE A 164 4.08 -0.07 -8.93
N ALA A 165 4.09 0.04 -10.26
CA ALA A 165 3.07 -0.49 -11.16
C ALA A 165 2.73 -1.97 -10.92
N ALA A 166 3.73 -2.85 -10.86
CA ALA A 166 3.55 -4.29 -10.64
C ALA A 166 3.54 -4.70 -9.17
N ASN A 167 3.59 -3.75 -8.23
CA ASN A 167 3.51 -4.07 -6.81
C ASN A 167 2.06 -4.28 -6.40
N GLU A 168 1.86 -5.29 -5.55
CA GLU A 168 0.57 -5.54 -4.89
C GLU A 168 0.20 -4.35 -4.00
N ILE A 169 -1.06 -3.93 -4.07
CA ILE A 169 -1.62 -2.92 -3.19
C ILE A 169 -1.76 -3.54 -1.80
N GLN A 170 -1.16 -2.92 -0.79
CA GLN A 170 -1.20 -3.41 0.60
C GLN A 170 -2.05 -2.52 1.50
N ASP A 171 -2.76 -3.12 2.45
CA ASP A 171 -3.52 -2.39 3.47
C ASP A 171 -2.68 -1.30 4.18
N MET A 172 -3.30 -0.13 4.31
CA MET A 172 -2.76 1.11 4.89
C MET A 172 -1.49 1.66 4.22
N GLU A 173 -1.11 1.18 3.03
CA GLU A 173 0.03 1.77 2.33
C GLU A 173 -0.27 3.17 1.79
N ARG A 174 0.79 3.94 1.57
CA ARG A 174 0.72 5.32 1.11
C ARG A 174 1.60 5.53 -0.11
N ILE A 175 0.99 5.89 -1.24
CA ILE A 175 1.68 6.11 -2.51
C ILE A 175 1.65 7.58 -2.93
N LEU A 176 2.80 8.12 -3.32
CA LEU A 176 2.88 9.34 -4.13
C LEU A 176 3.43 8.99 -5.50
N ILE A 177 2.73 9.44 -6.55
CA ILE A 177 3.26 9.51 -7.91
C ILE A 177 3.38 10.99 -8.25
N THR A 178 4.54 11.43 -8.73
CA THR A 178 4.75 12.83 -9.10
C THR A 178 5.53 12.92 -10.40
N TYR A 179 5.04 13.75 -11.32
CA TYR A 179 5.66 14.04 -12.59
C TYR A 179 5.94 15.53 -12.74
N GLY A 180 7.20 15.90 -12.95
CA GLY A 180 7.57 17.29 -13.18
C GLY A 180 9.05 17.56 -12.90
N ASN A 181 9.36 18.82 -12.61
CA ASN A 181 10.70 19.31 -12.29
C ASN A 181 10.84 19.69 -10.82
N GLU A 182 9.97 19.17 -9.96
CA GLU A 182 9.94 19.48 -8.54
C GLU A 182 11.26 19.14 -7.87
N SER A 183 11.77 20.11 -7.12
CA SER A 183 12.83 19.91 -6.15
C SER A 183 12.40 18.93 -5.06
N ASP A 184 13.37 18.38 -4.33
CA ASP A 184 13.06 17.48 -3.22
C ASP A 184 12.21 18.16 -2.14
N ASP A 185 12.40 19.46 -1.89
CA ASP A 185 11.59 20.24 -0.95
C ASP A 185 10.13 20.38 -1.41
N GLU A 186 9.89 20.58 -2.71
CA GLU A 186 8.55 20.61 -3.29
C GLU A 186 7.89 19.23 -3.22
N VAL A 187 8.64 18.16 -3.46
CA VAL A 187 8.13 16.79 -3.30
C VAL A 187 7.82 16.47 -1.83
N GLN A 188 8.61 16.96 -0.87
CA GLN A 188 8.27 16.84 0.55
C GLN A 188 6.92 17.49 0.88
N GLN A 189 6.58 18.60 0.23
CA GLN A 189 5.26 19.21 0.39
C GLN A 189 4.16 18.33 -0.21
N GLN A 190 4.38 17.75 -1.39
CA GLN A 190 3.43 16.80 -2.01
C GLN A 190 3.21 15.54 -1.16
N LEU A 191 4.24 15.03 -0.49
CA LEU A 191 4.12 13.90 0.42
C LEU A 191 3.16 14.17 1.58
N THR A 192 2.97 15.43 1.99
CA THR A 192 1.97 15.81 3.01
C THR A 192 0.52 15.70 2.53
N ALA A 193 0.31 15.71 1.21
CA ALA A 193 -1.01 15.53 0.60
C ALA A 193 -1.41 14.06 0.49
N VAL A 194 -0.46 13.11 0.64
CA VAL A 194 -0.80 11.69 0.78
C VAL A 194 -1.34 11.48 2.19
N THR A 195 -2.64 11.23 2.26
CA THR A 195 -3.37 11.06 3.53
C THR A 195 -2.98 9.78 4.26
N ASP A 196 -3.53 9.61 5.46
CA ASP A 196 -3.53 8.37 6.22
C ASP A 196 -4.99 7.93 6.49
N GLN A 197 -5.88 8.21 5.54
CA GLN A 197 -7.32 8.05 5.70
C GLN A 197 -7.79 6.61 5.45
N ALA A 198 -6.99 5.75 4.83
CA ALA A 198 -7.31 4.33 4.62
C ALA A 198 -7.63 3.58 5.93
N CYS A 199 -7.04 4.00 7.04
CA CYS A 199 -7.31 3.41 8.34
C CYS A 199 -8.72 3.69 8.88
N ILE A 200 -9.46 4.66 8.31
CA ILE A 200 -10.83 5.00 8.73
C ILE A 200 -11.84 3.98 8.19
N PRO A 201 -11.99 3.78 6.86
CA PRO A 201 -12.83 2.70 6.36
C PRO A 201 -12.31 1.33 6.81
N GLY A 202 -10.98 1.19 6.99
CA GLY A 202 -10.32 0.03 7.59
C GLY A 202 -10.63 -0.21 9.08
N GLY A 203 -11.34 0.69 9.78
CA GLY A 203 -11.76 0.49 11.18
C GLY A 203 -10.61 0.56 12.20
N TRP A 204 -9.43 0.97 11.79
CA TRP A 204 -8.24 1.13 12.63
C TRP A 204 -8.19 2.50 13.32
N CYS A 205 -8.90 3.49 12.79
CA CYS A 205 -8.93 4.88 13.26
C CYS A 205 -10.32 5.32 13.69
N LEU A 206 -10.92 4.56 14.61
CA LEU A 206 -12.30 4.78 15.09
C LEU A 206 -12.52 6.14 15.77
N ASP A 207 -11.46 6.74 16.30
CA ASP A 207 -11.49 8.09 16.90
C ASP A 207 -11.67 9.21 15.87
N ARG A 208 -11.31 8.94 14.59
CA ARG A 208 -11.48 9.85 13.46
C ARG A 208 -12.71 9.55 12.61
N ALA A 209 -13.29 8.37 12.76
CA ALA A 209 -14.43 7.93 11.97
C ALA A 209 -15.72 8.66 12.39
N VAL A 210 -16.53 9.07 11.42
CA VAL A 210 -17.93 9.45 11.65
C VAL A 210 -18.86 8.26 11.37
N PRO A 211 -20.10 8.26 11.89
CA PRO A 211 -21.04 7.15 11.68
C PRO A 211 -21.23 6.84 10.19
N GLY A 212 -21.00 5.58 9.81
CA GLY A 212 -21.17 5.10 8.43
C GLY A 212 -19.90 5.06 7.58
N GLU A 213 -18.77 5.63 8.04
CA GLU A 213 -17.50 5.57 7.28
C GLU A 213 -16.67 4.32 7.56
N VAL A 214 -16.95 3.59 8.64
CA VAL A 214 -16.29 2.30 8.90
C VAL A 214 -17.05 1.24 8.11
N GLU A 215 -16.38 0.63 7.16
CA GLU A 215 -17.01 -0.33 6.27
C GLU A 215 -17.21 -1.70 6.93
N ALA A 216 -18.14 -2.47 6.37
CA ALA A 216 -18.33 -3.83 6.81
C ALA A 216 -17.07 -4.66 6.45
N CYS A 217 -16.64 -5.50 7.40
CA CYS A 217 -15.50 -6.41 7.30
C CYS A 217 -14.10 -5.79 7.46
N SER A 218 -14.02 -4.56 7.93
CA SER A 218 -12.75 -3.91 8.26
C SER A 218 -12.09 -4.48 9.52
N GLY A 219 -10.80 -4.81 9.45
CA GLY A 219 -9.98 -5.28 10.57
C GLY A 219 -10.16 -6.73 11.05
N GLN A 220 -11.22 -7.46 10.63
CA GLN A 220 -11.51 -8.83 11.11
C GLN A 220 -12.31 -9.71 10.12
N GLY A 221 -11.62 -10.44 9.23
CA GLY A 221 -12.15 -11.67 8.60
C GLY A 221 -12.71 -11.55 7.17
N THR A 222 -13.01 -12.72 6.58
CA THR A 222 -13.26 -12.91 5.13
C THR A 222 -14.37 -12.04 4.57
N CYS A 223 -14.02 -11.27 3.54
CA CYS A 223 -14.91 -10.38 2.80
C CYS A 223 -15.25 -11.05 1.47
N ALA A 224 -16.49 -11.43 1.23
CA ALA A 224 -16.95 -11.75 -0.12
C ALA A 224 -17.89 -10.62 -0.56
N LYS A 225 -17.67 -10.08 -1.76
CA LYS A 225 -18.72 -9.31 -2.46
C LYS A 225 -19.91 -10.22 -2.74
#